data_AF-A0A922M5E9-F1
#
_entry.id   AF-A0A922M5E9-F1
#
_cell.length_a   1.000
_cell.length_b   1.000
_cell.length_c   1.000
_cell.angle_alpha   90.00
_cell.angle_beta   90.00
_cell.angle_gamma   90.00
#
_symmetry.space_group_name_H-M   'P 1'
#
loop_
_entity.id
_entity.type
_entity.pdbx_description
1 polymer ?
#
loop_
_entity_poly.entity_id
_entity_poly.type
_entity_poly.pdbx_seq_one_letter_code
_entity_poly.pdbx_strand_id
1 'polypeptide(L)'
;MCDRYKQVIVIGDFNLYSCPVSISNYFEYFMSYCEFTQSNKVPNVLGRQLDLVFSTGFSGEVSVAATDDALVPVDPHHPPLAVSVCPAPAHPASPSSSPAAAYAAAHNIRPTVEFL
;
A
#
# COMPACT_ATOMS: atom_id res chain seq x y z
N MET A 1 0.37 16.16 -10.32
CA MET A 1 0.11 14.89 -9.64
C MET A 1 -0.33 15.19 -8.21
N CYS A 2 -1.06 14.29 -7.56
CA CYS A 2 -1.45 14.48 -6.17
C CYS A 2 -0.26 14.11 -5.27
N ASP A 3 0.62 15.07 -4.99
CA ASP A 3 1.88 14.84 -4.23
C ASP A 3 1.65 14.59 -2.73
N ARG A 4 0.40 14.35 -2.34
CA ARG A 4 0.00 14.15 -0.94
C ARG A 4 0.45 12.79 -0.41
N TYR A 5 0.58 11.79 -1.27
CA TYR A 5 0.96 10.43 -0.89
C TYR A 5 2.22 10.02 -1.66
N LYS A 6 3.33 9.87 -0.94
CA LYS A 6 4.61 9.43 -1.50
C LYS A 6 4.70 7.92 -1.73
N GLN A 7 3.88 7.15 -1.01
CA GLN A 7 3.85 5.68 -1.06
C GLN A 7 2.39 5.23 -1.06
N VAL A 8 2.02 4.45 -2.06
CA VAL A 8 0.64 3.94 -2.24
C VAL A 8 0.70 2.47 -2.60
N ILE A 9 -0.04 1.65 -1.86
CA ILE A 9 -0.31 0.26 -2.21
C ILE A 9 -1.83 0.08 -2.35
N VAL A 10 -2.23 -0.69 -3.34
CA VAL A 10 -3.61 -1.08 -3.58
C VAL A 10 -3.65 -2.60 -3.69
N ILE A 11 -4.61 -3.19 -2.98
CA ILE A 11 -4.79 -4.65 -2.86
C ILE A 11 -6.27 -4.92 -3.03
N GLY A 12 -6.64 -5.90 -3.84
CA GLY A 12 -8.02 -6.33 -3.94
C GLY A 12 -8.28 -7.28 -5.11
N ASP A 13 -9.54 -7.69 -5.19
CA ASP A 13 -10.08 -8.45 -6.31
C ASP A 13 -10.51 -7.48 -7.43
N PHE A 14 -9.80 -7.52 -8.55
CA PHE A 14 -10.06 -6.64 -9.69
C PHE A 14 -10.91 -7.31 -10.77
N ASN A 15 -11.00 -8.64 -10.77
CA ASN A 15 -11.73 -9.40 -11.80
C ASN A 15 -11.45 -8.93 -13.24
N LEU A 16 -10.23 -8.46 -13.56
CA LEU A 16 -9.94 -7.88 -14.88
C LEU A 16 -10.18 -8.86 -16.03
N TYR A 17 -10.07 -10.15 -15.76
CA TYR A 17 -10.32 -11.21 -16.74
C TYR A 17 -11.78 -11.21 -17.26
N SER A 18 -12.76 -10.79 -16.44
CA SER A 18 -14.17 -10.76 -16.82
C SER A 18 -14.62 -9.40 -17.38
N CYS A 19 -13.73 -8.40 -17.36
CA CYS A 19 -14.04 -7.05 -17.81
C CYS A 19 -13.97 -6.89 -19.33
N PRO A 20 -14.73 -5.95 -19.93
CA PRO A 20 -14.56 -5.59 -21.32
C PRO A 20 -13.15 -5.07 -21.62
N VAL A 21 -12.67 -5.30 -22.85
CA VAL A 21 -11.32 -4.86 -23.31
C VAL A 21 -11.08 -3.36 -23.07
N SER A 22 -12.11 -2.52 -23.18
CA SER A 22 -11.98 -1.08 -22.90
C SER A 22 -11.55 -0.81 -21.46
N ILE A 23 -12.08 -1.54 -20.48
CA ILE A 23 -11.72 -1.41 -19.07
C ILE A 23 -10.29 -1.90 -18.83
N SER A 24 -9.89 -3.00 -19.47
CA SER A 24 -8.50 -3.48 -19.41
C SER A 24 -7.52 -2.43 -19.95
N ASN A 25 -7.84 -1.79 -21.08
CA ASN A 25 -7.01 -0.72 -21.64
C ASN A 25 -6.92 0.50 -20.71
N TYR A 26 -8.04 0.90 -20.10
CA TYR A 26 -8.03 1.99 -19.11
C TYR A 26 -7.21 1.63 -17.87
N PHE A 27 -7.27 0.38 -17.42
CA PHE A 27 -6.48 -0.11 -16.31
C PHE A 27 -4.98 -0.08 -16.63
N GLU A 28 -4.57 -0.56 -17.80
CA GLU A 28 -3.16 -0.49 -18.24
C GLU A 28 -2.66 0.96 -18.33
N TYR A 29 -3.48 1.86 -18.88
CA TYR A 29 -3.17 3.28 -18.89
C TYR A 29 -3.03 3.85 -17.47
N PHE A 30 -3.94 3.52 -16.56
CA PHE A 30 -3.89 3.95 -15.17
C PHE A 30 -2.62 3.47 -14.47
N MET A 31 -2.27 2.19 -14.64
CA MET A 31 -1.05 1.60 -14.07
C MET A 31 0.20 2.34 -14.54
N SER A 32 0.29 2.62 -15.85
CA SER A 32 1.43 3.35 -16.42
C SER A 32 1.46 4.82 -16.00
N TYR A 33 0.32 5.52 -16.07
CA TYR A 33 0.23 6.95 -15.76
C TYR A 33 0.52 7.25 -14.28
N CYS A 34 0.12 6.35 -13.38
CA CYS A 34 0.37 6.46 -11.96
C CYS A 34 1.64 5.73 -11.50
N GLU A 35 2.45 5.20 -12.43
CA GLU A 35 3.71 4.50 -12.15
C GLU A 35 3.55 3.35 -11.13
N PHE A 36 2.45 2.62 -11.23
CA PHE A 36 2.20 1.44 -10.41
C PHE A 36 2.94 0.22 -10.97
N THR A 37 3.52 -0.56 -10.07
CA THR A 37 4.07 -1.90 -10.35
C THR A 37 3.17 -2.95 -9.73
N GLN A 38 2.73 -3.93 -10.52
CA GLN A 38 1.98 -5.09 -10.04
C GLN A 38 2.97 -6.16 -9.54
N SER A 39 2.76 -6.65 -8.31
CA SER A 39 3.67 -7.58 -7.63
C SER A 39 3.09 -8.98 -7.41
N ASN A 40 1.78 -9.17 -7.48
CA ASN A 40 1.18 -10.48 -7.21
C ASN A 40 1.39 -11.44 -8.39
N LYS A 41 2.07 -12.56 -8.13
CA LYS A 41 2.26 -13.66 -9.09
C LYS A 41 1.50 -14.93 -8.75
N VAL A 42 0.72 -14.94 -7.66
CA VAL A 42 -0.03 -16.11 -7.20
C VAL A 42 -1.26 -16.31 -8.08
N PRO A 43 -1.34 -17.42 -8.84
CA PRO A 43 -2.54 -17.73 -9.60
C PRO A 43 -3.61 -18.39 -8.71
N ASN A 44 -4.87 -18.26 -9.10
CA ASN A 44 -5.95 -19.06 -8.53
C ASN A 44 -5.99 -20.49 -9.11
N VAL A 45 -6.99 -21.28 -8.69
CA VAL A 45 -7.20 -22.68 -9.14
C VAL A 45 -7.32 -22.85 -10.66
N LEU A 46 -7.65 -21.78 -11.40
CA LEU A 46 -7.76 -21.80 -12.86
C LEU A 46 -6.52 -21.23 -13.57
N GLY A 47 -5.44 -20.95 -12.85
CA GLY A 47 -4.23 -20.34 -13.41
C GLY A 47 -4.37 -18.84 -13.69
N ARG A 48 -5.40 -18.17 -13.15
CA ARG A 48 -5.71 -16.75 -13.42
C ARG A 48 -5.30 -15.87 -12.24
N GLN A 49 -5.01 -14.60 -12.51
CA GLN A 49 -4.82 -13.57 -11.48
C GLN A 49 -6.04 -12.65 -11.48
N LEU A 50 -6.91 -12.82 -10.49
CA LEU A 50 -8.08 -11.97 -10.26
C LEU A 50 -7.75 -10.91 -9.20
N ASP A 51 -7.04 -11.33 -8.16
CA ASP A 51 -6.51 -10.48 -7.12
C ASP A 51 -5.19 -9.84 -7.56
N LEU A 52 -5.09 -8.51 -7.47
CA LEU A 52 -3.89 -7.77 -7.80
C LEU A 52 -3.37 -7.03 -6.57
N VAL A 53 -2.05 -6.93 -6.52
CA VAL A 53 -1.32 -6.10 -5.57
C VAL A 53 -0.46 -5.18 -6.40
N PHE A 54 -0.69 -3.88 -6.32
CA PHE A 54 0.15 -2.91 -7.00
C PHE A 54 0.54 -1.75 -6.11
N SER A 55 1.73 -1.22 -6.39
CA SER A 55 2.37 -0.23 -5.53
C SER A 55 3.22 0.77 -6.31
N THR A 56 3.37 1.97 -5.76
CA THR A 56 4.24 3.02 -6.28
C THR A 56 4.92 3.79 -5.15
N GLY A 57 6.10 4.35 -5.43
CA GLY A 57 6.89 5.17 -4.51
C GLY A 57 7.61 4.41 -3.38
N PHE A 58 7.58 3.08 -3.38
CA PHE A 58 8.33 2.26 -2.43
C PHE A 58 9.80 2.14 -2.86
N SER A 59 10.72 2.39 -1.92
CA SER A 59 12.17 2.21 -2.13
C SER A 59 12.63 0.77 -1.89
N GLY A 60 11.76 -0.08 -1.33
CA GLY A 60 11.98 -1.51 -1.11
C GLY A 60 10.98 -2.34 -1.91
N GLU A 61 11.24 -3.65 -2.00
CA GLU A 61 10.41 -4.59 -2.75
C GLU A 61 9.08 -4.86 -2.01
N VAL A 62 7.96 -4.82 -2.73
CA VAL A 62 6.67 -5.36 -2.26
C VAL A 62 6.64 -6.83 -2.65
N SER A 63 6.60 -7.72 -1.65
CA SER A 63 6.54 -9.16 -1.88
C SER A 63 5.15 -9.71 -1.59
N VAL A 64 4.74 -10.67 -2.41
CA VAL A 64 3.43 -11.32 -2.33
C VAL A 64 3.65 -12.83 -2.37
N ALA A 65 3.06 -13.53 -1.42
CA ALA A 65 3.09 -14.99 -1.34
C ALA A 65 1.68 -15.54 -1.06
N ALA A 66 1.44 -16.78 -1.50
CA ALA A 66 0.27 -17.53 -1.06
C ALA A 66 0.40 -17.85 0.44
N THR A 67 -0.72 -17.90 1.14
CA THR A 67 -0.77 -18.31 2.55
C THR A 67 -2.00 -19.17 2.82
N ASP A 68 -1.90 -20.02 3.83
CA ASP A 68 -3.00 -20.84 4.33
C ASP A 68 -3.70 -20.17 5.54
N ASP A 69 -3.16 -19.04 6.02
CA ASP A 69 -3.75 -18.24 7.10
C ASP A 69 -4.96 -17.45 6.59
N ALA A 70 -6.13 -18.09 6.61
CA ALA A 70 -7.40 -17.47 6.25
C ALA A 70 -8.31 -17.30 7.47
N LEU A 71 -8.93 -16.13 7.59
CA LEU A 71 -9.95 -15.84 8.63
C LEU A 71 -11.29 -16.53 8.33
N VAL A 72 -11.48 -16.99 7.10
CA VAL A 72 -12.68 -17.64 6.58
C VAL A 72 -12.27 -18.91 5.83
N PRO A 73 -13.18 -19.86 5.58
CA PRO A 73 -12.89 -20.99 4.70
C PRO A 73 -12.30 -20.51 3.37
N VAL A 74 -11.23 -21.16 2.93
CA VAL A 74 -10.50 -20.76 1.72
C VAL A 74 -11.38 -20.92 0.49
N ASP A 75 -11.51 -19.83 -0.28
CA ASP A 75 -12.06 -19.87 -1.63
C ASP A 75 -10.92 -20.17 -2.63
N PRO A 76 -10.96 -21.30 -3.35
CA PRO A 76 -9.92 -21.63 -4.34
C PRO A 76 -9.86 -20.66 -5.53
N HIS A 77 -10.90 -19.85 -5.76
CA HIS A 77 -10.88 -18.80 -6.77
C HIS A 77 -10.16 -17.52 -6.32
N HIS A 78 -10.05 -17.31 -5.00
CA HIS A 78 -9.40 -16.17 -4.35
C HIS A 78 -8.46 -16.66 -3.23
N PRO A 79 -7.29 -17.23 -3.59
CA PRO A 79 -6.37 -17.76 -2.60
C PRO A 79 -5.89 -16.64 -1.65
N PRO A 80 -5.76 -16.90 -0.33
CA PRO A 80 -5.26 -15.91 0.61
C PRO A 80 -3.84 -15.48 0.24
N LEU A 81 -3.59 -14.17 0.33
CA LEU A 81 -2.30 -13.56 0.00
C LEU A 81 -1.66 -12.95 1.25
N ALA A 82 -0.40 -13.29 1.51
CA ALA A 82 0.45 -12.57 2.43
C ALA A 82 1.22 -11.50 1.65
N VAL A 83 1.00 -10.23 2.01
CA VAL A 83 1.67 -9.07 1.39
C VAL A 83 2.60 -8.43 2.39
N SER A 84 3.89 -8.35 2.05
CA SER A 84 4.88 -7.64 2.86
C SER A 84 5.34 -6.39 2.13
N VAL A 85 5.39 -5.28 2.87
CA VAL A 85 5.85 -3.99 2.37
C VAL A 85 6.97 -3.47 3.24
N CYS A 86 7.97 -2.85 2.61
CA CYS A 86 9.04 -2.13 3.28
C CYS A 86 8.86 -0.63 3.00
N PRO A 87 8.18 0.11 3.89
CA PRO A 87 8.03 1.56 3.72
C PRO A 87 9.40 2.24 3.73
N ALA A 88 9.49 3.39 3.06
CA ALA A 88 10.69 4.22 3.23
C ALA A 88 10.73 4.74 4.67
N PRO A 89 11.93 5.00 5.22
CA PRO A 89 12.05 5.69 6.50
C PRO A 89 11.20 6.95 6.45
N ALA A 90 10.30 7.14 7.42
CA ALA A 90 9.62 8.41 7.58
C ALA A 90 10.71 9.47 7.69
N HIS A 91 10.71 10.47 6.80
CA HIS A 91 11.57 11.63 7.01
C HIS A 91 11.31 12.12 8.43
N PRO A 92 12.34 12.38 9.25
CA PRO A 92 12.12 12.99 10.55
C PRO A 92 11.28 14.24 10.30
N ALA A 93 10.14 14.33 10.99
CA ALA A 93 9.30 15.51 10.94
C ALA A 93 10.23 16.71 11.09
N SER A 94 10.28 17.59 10.08
CA SER A 94 11.05 18.82 10.19
C SER A 94 10.65 19.45 11.52
N PRO A 95 11.60 19.74 12.43
CA PRO A 95 11.26 20.25 13.75
C PRO A 95 10.34 21.45 13.52
N SER A 96 9.10 21.32 13.99
CA SER A 96 8.09 22.34 13.79
C SER A 96 8.70 23.65 14.27
N SER A 97 8.84 24.64 13.40
CA SER A 97 9.22 26.01 13.75
C SER A 97 8.09 26.73 14.50
N SER A 98 7.39 26.00 15.38
CA SER A 98 6.40 26.58 16.28
C SER A 98 7.16 27.33 17.38
N PRO A 99 6.88 28.63 17.57
CA PRO A 99 7.45 29.41 18.68
C PRO A 99 7.22 28.75 20.05
N ALA A 100 6.14 27.95 20.18
CA ALA A 100 5.80 27.24 21.40
C ALA A 100 6.82 26.13 21.76
N ALA A 101 7.38 25.44 20.76
CA ALA A 101 8.38 24.39 21.00
C ALA A 101 9.73 24.98 21.43
N ALA A 102 10.11 26.13 20.86
CA ALA A 102 11.31 26.86 21.27
C ALA A 102 11.21 27.40 22.71
N TYR A 103 10.02 27.86 23.11
CA TYR A 103 9.78 28.35 24.48
C TYR A 103 9.81 27.23 25.52
N ALA A 104 9.20 26.07 25.23
CA ALA A 104 9.24 24.91 26.14
C ALA A 104 10.66 24.35 26.32
N ALA A 105 11.47 24.33 25.26
CA ALA A 105 12.87 23.92 25.31
C ALA A 105 13.74 24.88 26.14
N ALA A 106 13.49 26.19 26.07
CA ALA A 106 14.21 27.18 26.87
C ALA A 106 13.89 27.11 28.37
N HIS A 107 12.71 26.60 28.74
CA HIS A 107 12.23 26.56 30.12
C HIS A 107 12.16 25.16 30.75
N ASN A 108 12.68 24.12 30.07
CA ASN A 108 12.77 22.75 30.56
C ASN A 108 11.43 22.18 31.08
N ILE A 109 10.31 22.62 30.49
CA ILE A 109 8.97 22.18 30.86
C ILE A 109 8.68 20.90 30.07
N ARG A 110 8.64 19.74 30.75
CA ARG A 110 8.18 18.50 30.13
C ARG A 110 6.67 18.60 29.86
N PRO A 111 6.20 18.45 28.61
CA PRO A 111 4.78 18.30 28.36
C PRO A 111 4.31 16.92 28.83
N THR A 112 3.45 16.90 29.84
CA THR A 112 2.71 15.70 30.25
C THR A 112 1.53 15.55 29.29
N VAL A 113 1.50 14.44 28.55
CA VAL A 113 0.34 14.07 27.72
C VAL A 113 -0.45 13.03 28.50
N GLU A 114 -1.60 13.42 29.03
CA GLU A 114 -2.57 12.48 29.60
C GLU A 114 -3.48 11.97 28.48
N PHE A 115 -3.56 10.65 28.34
CA PHE A 115 -4.53 10.00 27.46
C PHE A 115 -5.81 9.77 28.26
N LEU A 116 -6.93 10.29 27.74
CA LEU A 116 -8.30 9.94 28.14
C LEU A 116 -8.77 8.70 27.38
#